data_AF-A0A7C0WAM8-F1
#
_entry.id   AF-A0A7C0WAM8-F1
#
_cell.length_a   1.000
_cell.length_b   1.000
_cell.length_c   1.000
_cell.angle_alpha   90.00
_cell.angle_beta   90.00
_cell.angle_gamma   90.00
#
_symmetry.space_group_name_H-M   'P 1'
#
loop_
_entity.id
_entity.type
_entity.pdbx_description
1 polymer ?
#
loop_
_entity_poly.entity_id
_entity_poly.type
_entity_poly.pdbx_seq_one_letter_code
_entity_poly.pdbx_strand_id
1 'polypeptide(L)' 'MPIKIDRIDKITGNIGKARILILGDIMLDEYLHGQVNRISPEAPVPVVEIAHEQLSLGGAANVANNIVSLGNTP' A
#
# COMPACT_ATOMS: atom_id res chain seq x y z
N MET A 1 -15.63 13.18 -21.11
CA MET A 1 -15.02 12.67 -22.35
C MET A 1 -14.74 11.18 -22.18
N PRO A 2 -15.30 10.28 -23.00
CA PRO A 2 -14.94 8.87 -22.95
C PRO A 2 -13.50 8.67 -23.43
N ILE A 3 -12.77 7.76 -22.78
CA ILE A 3 -11.43 7.35 -23.20
C ILE A 3 -11.58 6.56 -24.51
N LYS A 4 -10.81 6.93 -25.54
CA LYS A 4 -10.81 6.21 -26.84
C LYS A 4 -10.18 4.82 -26.67
N ILE A 5 -10.74 3.80 -27.34
CA ILE A 5 -10.26 2.40 -27.29
C ILE A 5 -8.78 2.31 -27.67
N ASP A 6 -8.35 2.99 -28.74
CA ASP A 6 -6.93 3.00 -29.15
C ASP A 6 -5.98 3.51 -28.06
N ARG A 7 -6.47 4.36 -27.16
CA ARG A 7 -5.68 4.87 -26.03
C ARG A 7 -5.58 3.82 -24.92
N ILE A 8 -6.63 3.02 -24.72
CA ILE A 8 -6.61 1.90 -23.77
C ILE A 8 -5.55 0.90 -24.24
N ASP A 9 -5.61 0.47 -25.50
CA ASP A 9 -4.68 -0.52 -26.07
C ASP A 9 -3.21 -0.07 -25.99
N LYS A 10 -2.96 1.22 -26.24
CA LYS A 10 -1.60 1.79 -26.09
C LYS A 10 -1.09 1.74 -24.66
N ILE A 11 -1.96 1.95 -23.67
CA ILE A 11 -1.58 1.94 -22.26
C ILE A 11 -1.41 0.50 -21.76
N THR A 12 -2.30 -0.41 -22.15
CA THR A 12 -2.34 -1.78 -21.62
C THR A 12 -1.45 -2.76 -22.38
N GLY A 13 -1.10 -2.51 -23.65
CA GLY A 13 -0.43 -3.48 -24.52
C GLY A 13 0.96 -3.96 -24.06
N ASN A 14 1.60 -3.21 -23.15
CA ASN A 14 2.92 -3.54 -22.60
C ASN A 14 2.90 -3.96 -21.12
N ILE A 15 1.72 -3.98 -20.50
CA ILE A 15 1.56 -4.53 -19.15
C ILE A 15 2.01 -5.99 -19.15
N GLY A 16 2.78 -6.39 -18.13
CA GLY A 16 3.29 -7.74 -17.97
C GLY A 16 4.61 -8.05 -18.68
N LYS A 17 5.22 -7.06 -19.36
CA LYS A 17 6.44 -7.27 -20.16
C LYS A 17 7.65 -6.48 -19.65
N ALA A 18 7.44 -5.58 -18.69
CA ALA A 18 8.51 -4.71 -18.21
C ALA A 18 9.30 -5.36 -17.07
N ARG A 19 10.61 -5.10 -17.06
CA ARG A 19 11.50 -5.31 -15.91
C ARG A 19 11.90 -3.95 -15.34
N ILE A 20 11.66 -3.71 -14.06
CA ILE A 20 11.71 -2.36 -13.47
C ILE A 20 12.61 -2.39 -12.23
N LEU A 21 13.80 -1.78 -12.30
CA LEU A 21 14.65 -1.61 -11.13
C LEU A 21 14.05 -0.59 -10.15
N ILE A 22 13.91 -0.99 -8.89
CA ILE A 22 13.43 -0.13 -7.80
C ILE A 22 14.61 0.18 -6.88
N LEU A 23 14.86 1.46 -6.65
CA LEU A 23 15.86 1.96 -5.69
C LEU A 23 15.17 2.87 -4.69
N GLY A 24 15.26 2.52 -3.41
CA GLY A 24 14.66 3.27 -2.31
C GLY A 24 14.57 2.42 -1.05
N ASP A 25 14.06 3.04 0.01
CA ASP A 25 13.96 2.40 1.32
C ASP A 25 12.73 1.49 1.41
N ILE A 26 12.92 0.31 1.99
CA ILE A 26 11.82 -0.60 2.33
C ILE A 26 11.31 -0.29 3.74
N MET A 27 10.00 -0.40 3.93
CA MET A 27 9.35 -0.21 5.22
C MET A 27 8.25 -1.24 5.41
N LEU A 28 7.82 -1.44 6.65
CA LEU A 28 6.65 -2.23 7.01
C LEU A 28 5.62 -1.26 7.61
N ASP A 29 4.44 -1.22 7.01
CA ASP A 29 3.33 -0.44 7.53
C ASP A 29 2.53 -1.34 8.47
N GLU A 30 2.42 -0.93 9.74
CA GLU A 30 1.65 -1.63 10.77
C GLU A 30 0.39 -0.83 11.11
N TYR A 31 -0.76 -1.50 11.04
CA TYR A 31 -2.07 -0.93 11.31
C TYR A 31 -2.65 -1.59 12.56
N LEU A 32 -2.78 -0.80 13.62
CA LEU A 32 -3.41 -1.22 14.87
C LEU A 32 -4.87 -0.76 14.89
N HIS A 33 -5.80 -1.71 14.86
CA HIS A 33 -7.23 -1.46 14.92
C HIS A 33 -7.75 -1.76 16.33
N GLY A 34 -8.37 -0.77 16.95
CA GLY A 34 -8.89 -0.87 18.30
C GLY A 34 -10.00 0.13 18.57
N GLN A 35 -10.54 0.10 19.79
CA GLN A 35 -11.56 1.04 20.25
C GLN A 35 -11.01 1.89 21.39
N VAL A 36 -11.53 3.13 21.50
CA VAL A 36 -11.21 4.04 22.60
C VAL A 36 -12.44 4.16 23.48
N ASN A 37 -12.35 3.59 24.68
CA ASN A 37 -13.44 3.58 25.65
C ASN A 37 -13.19 4.54 26.85
N ARG A 38 -11.96 5.06 27.00
CA ARG A 38 -11.60 5.97 28.10
C ARG A 38 -10.40 6.86 27.78
N ILE A 39 -10.22 7.88 28.61
CA ILE A 39 -9.01 8.71 28.69
C ILE A 39 -8.09 8.16 29.78
N SER A 40 -6.77 8.26 29.59
CA SER A 40 -5.78 7.85 30.59
C SER A 40 -5.88 8.74 31.86
N PRO A 41 -5.82 8.15 33.07
CA PRO A 41 -5.72 8.93 34.30
C PRO A 41 -4.32 9.56 34.50
N GLU A 42 -3.29 9.10 33.80
CA GLU A 42 -1.90 9.60 33.88
C GLU A 42 -1.64 10.81 32.97
N ALA A 43 -2.36 10.94 31.86
CA ALA A 43 -2.25 12.07 30.93
C ALA A 43 -3.55 12.24 30.11
N PRO A 44 -3.86 13.45 29.60
CA PRO A 44 -5.07 13.70 28.81
C PRO A 44 -4.98 13.15 27.37
N VAL A 45 -4.77 11.84 27.24
CA VAL A 45 -4.64 11.10 25.98
C VAL A 45 -5.59 9.88 25.98
N PRO A 46 -6.12 9.48 24.81
CA PRO A 46 -6.99 8.30 24.70
C PRO A 46 -6.19 7.01 24.92
N VAL A 47 -6.84 6.02 25.55
CA VAL A 47 -6.31 4.65 25.60
C VAL A 47 -6.99 3.84 24.50
N VAL A 48 -6.20 3.34 23.54
CA VAL A 48 -6.69 2.45 22.49
C VAL A 48 -6.55 1.00 22.94
N GLU A 49 -7.67 0.28 23.03
CA GLU A 49 -7.68 -1.16 23.27
C GLU A 49 -7.59 -1.87 21.91
N ILE A 50 -6.39 -2.36 21.57
CA ILE A 50 -6.12 -3.01 20.28
C ILE A 50 -6.87 -4.33 20.20
N ALA A 51 -7.60 -4.53 19.11
CA ALA A 51 -8.36 -5.74 18.81
C ALA A 51 -7.80 -6.52 17.62
N HIS A 52 -7.16 -5.83 16.67
CA HIS A 52 -6.60 -6.44 15.47
C HIS A 52 -5.38 -5.67 14.96
N GLU A 53 -4.44 -6.40 14.38
CA GLU A 53 -3.21 -5.87 13.80
C GLU A 53 -3.09 -6.37 12.36
N GLN A 54 -2.76 -5.46 11.45
CA GLN A 54 -2.50 -5.79 10.05
C GLN A 54 -1.14 -5.25 9.64
N LEU A 55 -0.35 -6.10 9.01
CA LEU A 55 0.94 -5.74 8.43
C LEU A 55 0.79 -5.57 6.92
N SER A 56 1.50 -4.61 6.35
CA SER A 56 1.52 -4.36 4.91
C SER A 56 2.89 -3.87 4.46
N LEU A 57 3.24 -4.16 3.20
CA LEU A 57 4.48 -3.66 2.62
C LEU A 57 4.40 -2.14 2.48
N GLY A 58 5.41 -1.44 2.99
CA GLY A 58 5.57 0.01 2.91
C GLY A 58 6.75 0.42 2.03
N GLY A 59 6.82 1.71 1.70
CA GLY A 59 7.92 2.28 0.92
C GLY A 59 8.17 1.56 -0.43
N ALA A 60 9.44 1.30 -0.74
CA ALA A 60 9.86 0.63 -1.97
C ALA A 60 9.30 -0.80 -2.11
N ALA A 61 8.98 -1.47 -0.99
CA ALA A 61 8.37 -2.79 -1.02
C ALA A 61 6.92 -2.75 -1.55
N ASN A 62 6.16 -1.70 -1.22
CA ASN A 62 4.81 -1.51 -1.79
C ASN A 62 4.87 -1.21 -3.29
N VAL A 63 5.87 -0.44 -3.74
CA VAL A 63 6.11 -0.18 -5.17
C VAL A 63 6.36 -1.49 -5.91
N ALA A 64 7.22 -2.35 -5.38
CA ALA A 64 7.47 -3.68 -5.93
C ALA A 64 6.19 -4.53 -6.00
N ASN A 65 5.40 -4.54 -4.92
CA ASN A 65 4.14 -5.26 -4.85
C ASN A 65 3.13 -4.82 -5.94
N ASN A 66 3.03 -3.51 -6.19
CA ASN A 66 2.17 -2.97 -7.24
C ASN A 66 2.67 -3.31 -8.65
N ILE A 67 3.98 -3.34 -8.88
CA ILE A 67 4.56 -3.75 -10.17
C ILE A 67 4.24 -5.21 -10.45
N VAL A 68 4.38 -6.08 -9.44
CA VAL A 68 4.02 -7.50 -9.52
C VAL A 68 2.52 -7.69 -9.74
N SER A 69 1.65 -6.94 -9.07
CA SER A 69 0.20 -7.08 -9.23
C SER A 69 -0.29 -6.69 -10.64
N LEU A 70 0.44 -5.79 -11.31
CA LEU A 70 0.26 -5.47 -12.73
C LEU A 70 0.89 -6.51 -13.67
N GLY A 71 1.47 -7.59 -13.16
CA GLY A 71 2.10 -8.67 -13.93
C GLY A 71 3.52 -8.39 -14.41
N ASN A 72 4.12 -7.26 -14.05
CA ASN A 72 5.49 -6.91 -14.43
C ASN A 72 6.50 -7.46 -13.40
N THR A 73 7.79 -7.43 -13.76
CA THR A 73 8.87 -7.89 -12.87
C THR A 73 9.60 -6.70 -12.24
N PRO A 74 9.56 -6.50 -10.91
CA PRO A 74 10.41 -5.55 -10.23
C PRO A 74 11.87 -6.04 -10.12
#